data_AF-A0A2H3DGV6-F1
#
_entry.id   AF-A0A2H3DGV6-F1
#
_cell.length_a   1.000
_cell.length_b   1.000
_cell.length_c   1.000
_cell.angle_alpha   90.00
_cell.angle_beta   90.00
_cell.angle_gamma   90.00
#
_symmetry.space_group_name_H-M   'P 1'
#
loop_
_entity.id
_entity.type
_entity.pdbx_description
1 polymer ?
#
loop_
_entity_poly.entity_id
_entity_poly.type
_entity_poly.pdbx_seq_one_letter_code
_entity_poly.pdbx_strand_id
1 'polypeptide(L)'
;KKQDFSFNQVHGPSTTQYAMFTSTAHPLISCFIEGFNCTILAYRQTSSGKLFTMTDVDLNADSSDPGNDMGIIPRAVSTIFSHARQLKEERGTAWNYSIKKSFIEIYNEDLIDF
;
A
#
# COMPACT_ATOMS: atom_id res chain seq x y z
N LYS A 1 31.30 15.57 9.61
CA LYS A 1 30.29 16.64 9.82
C LYS A 1 28.95 15.94 10.01
N LYS A 2 28.24 16.15 11.12
CA LYS A 2 26.94 15.51 11.36
C LYS A 2 25.91 16.20 10.45
N GLN A 3 25.17 15.44 9.66
CA GLN A 3 24.06 15.93 8.84
C GLN A 3 22.77 15.47 9.50
N ASP A 4 21.89 16.43 9.77
CA ASP A 4 20.56 16.18 10.29
C ASP A 4 19.57 16.27 9.13
N PHE A 5 18.62 15.33 9.09
CA PHE A 5 17.57 15.25 8.09
C PHE A 5 16.20 15.24 8.78
N SER A 6 15.22 15.91 8.19
CA SER A 6 13.85 15.97 8.70
C SER A 6 12.89 15.34 7.72
N PHE A 7 12.02 14.47 8.21
CA PHE A 7 10.99 13.76 7.46
C PHE A 7 9.69 13.79 8.26
N ASN A 8 8.56 13.58 7.60
CA ASN A 8 7.27 13.45 8.29
C ASN A 8 7.25 12.24 9.24
N GLN A 9 7.89 11.14 8.83
CA GLN A 9 8.00 9.91 9.60
C GLN A 9 9.38 9.28 9.37
N VAL A 10 9.94 8.69 10.41
CA VAL A 10 11.19 7.93 10.37
C VAL A 10 10.97 6.60 11.06
N HIS A 11 11.05 5.51 10.30
CA HIS A 11 10.82 4.15 10.78
C HIS A 11 12.16 3.47 11.07
N GLY A 12 12.32 2.96 12.31
CA GLY A 12 13.50 2.23 12.72
C GLY A 12 13.47 0.76 12.29
N PRO A 13 14.58 0.00 12.44
CA PRO A 13 14.67 -1.40 12.01
C PRO A 13 13.68 -2.35 12.69
N SER A 14 13.16 -1.99 13.86
CA SER A 14 12.16 -2.76 14.61
C SER A 14 10.71 -2.49 14.17
N THR A 15 10.50 -1.61 13.19
CA THR A 15 9.17 -1.26 12.70
C THR A 15 8.62 -2.42 11.88
N THR A 16 7.46 -2.94 12.27
CA THR A 16 6.80 -4.03 11.53
C THR A 16 6.14 -3.50 10.25
N GLN A 17 5.91 -4.41 9.30
CA GLN A 17 5.19 -4.09 8.05
C GLN A 17 3.79 -3.54 8.34
N TYR A 18 3.09 -4.11 9.33
CA TYR A 18 1.79 -3.62 9.78
C TYR A 18 1.86 -2.19 10.33
N ALA A 19 2.80 -1.91 11.24
CA ALA A 19 2.93 -0.57 11.83
C ALA A 19 3.28 0.49 10.78
N MET A 20 4.15 0.15 9.84
CA MET A 20 4.51 1.01 8.71
C MET A 20 3.30 1.25 7.78
N PHE A 21 2.55 0.21 7.43
CA PHE A 21 1.31 0.34 6.65
C PHE A 21 0.29 1.25 7.34
N THR A 22 -0.02 0.99 8.61
CA THR A 22 -1.04 1.72 9.37
C THR A 22 -0.69 3.20 9.54
N SER A 23 0.59 3.51 9.77
CA SER A 23 1.03 4.89 9.97
C SER A 23 1.24 5.68 8.67
N THR A 24 1.59 5.01 7.56
CA THR A 24 2.02 5.68 6.33
C THR A 24 1.01 5.53 5.20
N ALA A 25 0.58 4.30 4.89
CA ALA A 25 -0.22 4.00 3.71
C ALA A 25 -1.73 4.08 3.97
N HIS A 26 -2.19 3.64 5.15
CA HIS A 26 -3.61 3.62 5.49
C HIS A 26 -4.28 5.00 5.36
N PRO A 27 -3.70 6.13 5.83
CA PRO A 27 -4.31 7.45 5.64
C PRO A 27 -4.50 7.83 4.17
N LEU A 28 -3.56 7.45 3.29
CA LEU A 28 -3.66 7.71 1.86
C LEU A 28 -4.75 6.86 1.21
N ILE A 29 -4.91 5.61 1.66
CA ILE A 29 -5.99 4.73 1.18
C ILE A 29 -7.35 5.28 1.59
N SER A 30 -7.49 5.83 2.79
CA SER A 30 -8.71 6.52 3.22
C SER A 30 -9.04 7.71 2.29
N CYS A 31 -8.06 8.56 1.99
CA CYS A 31 -8.24 9.65 1.01
C CYS A 31 -8.62 9.10 -0.38
N PHE A 32 -8.03 7.99 -0.82
CA PHE A 32 -8.37 7.37 -2.09
C PHE A 32 -9.85 6.93 -2.15
N ILE A 33 -10.36 6.33 -1.07
CA ILE A 33 -11.77 5.92 -0.97
C ILE A 33 -12.72 7.13 -0.97
N GLU A 34 -12.29 8.27 -0.45
CA GLU A 34 -13.02 9.54 -0.51
C GLU A 34 -13.02 10.20 -1.91
N GLY A 35 -12.26 9.64 -2.86
CA GLY A 35 -12.23 10.09 -4.25
C GLY A 35 -10.99 10.91 -4.63
N PHE A 36 -9.96 10.95 -3.78
CA PHE A 36 -8.70 11.63 -4.11
C PHE A 36 -7.70 10.71 -4.81
N ASN A 37 -6.98 11.25 -5.79
CA ASN A 37 -5.85 10.52 -6.39
C ASN A 37 -4.70 10.43 -5.39
N CYS A 38 -4.21 9.22 -5.15
CA CYS A 38 -3.11 8.95 -4.22
C CYS A 38 -2.00 8.17 -4.93
N THR A 39 -0.75 8.42 -4.55
CA THR A 39 0.42 7.72 -5.10
C THR A 39 1.42 7.43 -3.98
N ILE A 40 1.87 6.18 -3.90
CA ILE A 40 2.92 5.74 -2.99
C ILE A 40 4.10 5.29 -3.85
N LEU A 41 5.26 5.92 -3.64
CA LEU A 41 6.49 5.62 -4.37
C LEU A 41 7.60 5.22 -3.40
N ALA A 42 8.15 4.02 -3.59
CA ALA A 42 9.33 3.57 -2.86
C ALA A 42 10.59 3.80 -3.70
N TYR A 43 11.49 4.65 -3.23
CA TYR A 43 12.73 5.02 -3.94
C TYR A 43 13.96 4.90 -3.05
N ARG A 44 14.98 4.15 -3.49
CA ARG A 44 16.31 3.98 -2.88
C ARG A 44 17.23 3.16 -3.80
N GLN A 45 18.50 2.96 -3.44
CA GLN A 45 19.41 2.01 -4.09
C GLN A 45 18.91 0.55 -4.01
N THR A 46 19.36 -0.34 -4.91
CA THR A 46 19.04 -1.79 -4.89
C THR A 46 19.33 -2.42 -3.52
N SER A 47 18.64 -3.52 -3.19
CA SER A 47 18.70 -4.26 -1.91
C SER A 47 18.33 -3.46 -0.64
N SER A 48 17.71 -2.29 -0.79
CA SER A 48 17.26 -1.45 0.33
C SER A 48 15.88 -1.81 0.91
N GLY A 49 15.31 -2.96 0.57
CA GLY A 49 13.98 -3.37 1.05
C GLY A 49 12.76 -2.76 0.35
N LYS A 50 12.90 -2.08 -0.81
CA LYS A 50 11.75 -1.50 -1.53
C LYS A 50 10.65 -2.53 -1.85
N LEU A 51 11.04 -3.68 -2.40
CA LEU A 51 10.10 -4.75 -2.77
C LEU A 51 9.46 -5.35 -1.52
N PHE A 52 10.25 -5.53 -0.46
CA PHE A 52 9.76 -5.99 0.85
C PHE A 52 8.68 -5.03 1.40
N THR A 53 8.96 -3.73 1.43
CA THR A 53 7.98 -2.73 1.89
C THR A 53 6.71 -2.71 1.04
N MET A 54 6.83 -2.81 -0.29
CA MET A 54 5.68 -2.67 -1.20
C MET A 54 4.86 -3.95 -1.39
N THR A 55 5.47 -5.13 -1.46
CA THR A 55 4.81 -6.31 -2.05
C THR A 55 4.87 -7.58 -1.21
N ASP A 56 5.81 -7.70 -0.26
CA ASP A 56 6.42 -8.98 0.21
C ASP A 56 5.58 -10.27 0.38
N VAL A 57 6.32 -11.38 0.48
CA VAL A 57 6.15 -12.71 -0.13
C VAL A 57 4.88 -13.50 0.19
N ASP A 58 4.18 -13.22 1.29
CA ASP A 58 3.04 -14.06 1.68
C ASP A 58 1.68 -13.42 1.31
N LEU A 59 1.29 -13.60 0.06
CA LEU A 59 -0.05 -13.19 -0.42
C LEU A 59 -1.18 -14.04 0.18
N ASN A 60 -0.87 -15.15 0.84
CA ASN A 60 -1.87 -16.02 1.49
C ASN A 60 -2.06 -15.68 2.98
N ALA A 61 -1.22 -14.80 3.54
CA ALA A 61 -1.35 -14.35 4.91
C ALA A 61 -2.59 -13.47 5.10
N ASP A 62 -3.09 -13.40 6.34
CA ASP A 62 -4.19 -12.53 6.69
C ASP A 62 -3.73 -11.06 6.71
N SER A 63 -4.29 -10.22 5.84
CA SER A 63 -3.97 -8.79 5.79
C SER A 63 -4.24 -8.02 7.09
N SER A 64 -5.08 -8.56 7.98
CA SER A 64 -5.40 -7.98 9.28
C SER A 64 -4.46 -8.44 10.40
N ASP A 65 -3.71 -9.53 10.18
CA ASP A 65 -2.74 -10.02 11.16
C ASP A 65 -1.52 -9.09 11.21
N PRO A 66 -1.21 -8.51 12.39
CA PRO A 66 -0.08 -7.61 12.57
C PRO A 66 1.27 -8.34 12.68
N GLY A 67 1.26 -9.66 12.84
CA GLY A 67 2.46 -10.49 13.02
C GLY A 67 3.14 -10.92 11.72
N ASN A 68 2.49 -10.76 10.57
CA ASN A 68 3.05 -11.13 9.28
C ASN A 68 3.73 -9.97 8.55
N ASP A 69 4.52 -10.33 7.54
CA ASP A 69 5.35 -9.40 6.77
C ASP A 69 4.67 -8.87 5.49
N MET A 70 3.34 -9.04 5.36
CA MET A 70 2.61 -8.58 4.18
C MET A 70 2.83 -7.07 3.93
N GLY A 71 3.21 -6.73 2.70
CA GLY A 71 3.55 -5.36 2.29
C GLY A 71 2.37 -4.41 2.04
N ILE A 72 2.68 -3.19 1.60
CA ILE A 72 1.69 -2.13 1.38
C ILE A 72 0.63 -2.50 0.34
N ILE A 73 1.04 -3.00 -0.83
CA ILE A 73 0.13 -3.28 -1.96
C ILE A 73 -0.94 -4.31 -1.57
N PRO A 74 -0.62 -5.52 -1.09
CA PRO A 74 -1.65 -6.49 -0.73
C PRO A 74 -2.56 -6.02 0.41
N ARG A 75 -2.03 -5.32 1.44
CA ARG A 75 -2.87 -4.72 2.49
C ARG A 75 -3.79 -3.62 1.94
N ALA A 76 -3.27 -2.74 1.07
CA ALA A 76 -4.04 -1.68 0.46
C ALA A 76 -5.20 -2.22 -0.38
N VAL A 77 -4.94 -3.24 -1.19
CA VAL A 77 -5.97 -3.93 -1.98
C VAL A 77 -7.04 -4.50 -1.06
N SER A 78 -6.65 -5.25 -0.02
CA SER A 78 -7.59 -5.80 0.96
C SER A 78 -8.44 -4.73 1.64
N THR A 79 -7.83 -3.62 2.07
CA THR A 79 -8.53 -2.48 2.68
C THR A 79 -9.53 -1.84 1.72
N ILE A 80 -9.14 -1.60 0.46
CA ILE A 80 -10.03 -1.00 -0.55
C ILE A 80 -11.24 -1.89 -0.81
N PHE A 81 -11.04 -3.20 -1.01
CA PHE A 81 -12.14 -4.13 -1.22
C PHE A 81 -13.06 -4.25 0.00
N SER A 82 -12.48 -4.28 1.21
CA SER A 82 -13.25 -4.34 2.46
C SER A 82 -14.13 -3.10 2.63
N HIS A 83 -13.58 -1.90 2.41
CA HIS A 83 -14.36 -0.66 2.46
C HIS A 83 -15.44 -0.59 1.37
N ALA A 84 -15.13 -1.01 0.14
CA ALA A 84 -16.12 -1.05 -0.93
C ALA A 84 -17.29 -1.98 -0.59
N ARG A 85 -17.02 -3.14 0.01
CA ARG A 85 -18.06 -4.06 0.49
C ARG A 85 -18.91 -3.42 1.59
N GLN A 86 -18.28 -2.81 2.60
CA GLN A 86 -18.98 -2.13 3.67
C GLN A 86 -19.91 -1.03 3.15
N LEU A 87 -19.42 -0.17 2.24
CA LEU A 87 -20.23 0.88 1.63
C LEU A 87 -21.41 0.33 0.83
N LYS A 88 -21.24 -0.83 0.18
CA LYS A 88 -22.33 -1.52 -0.52
C LYS A 88 -23.39 -2.05 0.43
N GLU A 89 -22.97 -2.60 1.59
CA GLU A 89 -23.88 -3.08 2.63
C GLU A 89 -24.66 -1.92 3.28
N GLU A 90 -24.00 -0.79 3.55
CA GLU A 90 -24.61 0.40 4.16
C GLU A 90 -25.55 1.15 3.22
N ARG A 91 -25.18 1.31 1.95
CA ARG A 91 -25.91 2.14 0.96
C ARG A 91 -26.83 1.33 0.04
N GLY A 92 -26.79 0.01 0.13
CA GLY A 92 -27.63 -0.91 -0.62
C GLY A 92 -27.41 -0.88 -2.13
N THR A 93 -28.47 -1.21 -2.88
CA THR A 93 -28.42 -1.42 -4.33
C THR A 93 -28.13 -0.16 -5.14
N ALA A 94 -28.37 1.03 -4.58
CA ALA A 94 -28.17 2.32 -5.23
C ALA A 94 -26.69 2.70 -5.41
N TRP A 95 -25.79 2.17 -4.58
CA TRP A 95 -24.36 2.45 -4.66
C TRP A 95 -23.62 1.32 -5.39
N ASN A 96 -22.87 1.64 -6.44
CA ASN A 96 -22.11 0.66 -7.23
C ASN A 96 -20.67 1.13 -7.40
N TYR A 97 -19.74 0.17 -7.49
CA TYR A 97 -18.32 0.44 -7.68
C TYR A 97 -17.73 -0.54 -8.70
N SER A 98 -16.67 -0.11 -9.37
CA SER A 98 -15.86 -0.95 -10.25
C SER A 98 -14.40 -0.68 -9.91
N ILE A 99 -13.66 -1.74 -9.56
CA ILE A 99 -12.24 -1.67 -9.25
C ILE A 99 -11.48 -2.29 -10.41
N LYS A 100 -10.48 -1.57 -10.91
CA LYS A 100 -9.57 -2.03 -11.96
C LYS A 100 -8.14 -1.94 -11.43
N LYS A 101 -7.30 -2.88 -11.83
CA LYS A 101 -5.87 -2.92 -11.53
C LYS A 101 -5.11 -3.01 -12.85
N SER A 102 -4.00 -2.30 -12.94
CA SER A 102 -2.99 -2.43 -13.99
C SER A 102 -1.63 -2.60 -13.34
N PHE A 103 -0.75 -3.39 -13.94
CA PHE A 103 0.63 -3.57 -13.47
C PHE A 103 1.56 -3.36 -14.65
N ILE A 104 2.37 -2.29 -14.57
CA ILE A 104 3.28 -1.89 -15.65
C ILE A 104 4.69 -1.90 -15.10
N GLU A 105 5.59 -2.58 -15.79
CA GLU A 105 7.04 -2.49 -15.56
C GLU A 105 7.65 -1.55 -16.58
N ILE A 106 8.56 -0.69 -16.10
CA ILE A 106 9.40 0.15 -16.95
C ILE A 106 10.79 -0.49 -16.93
N TYR A 107 11.22 -1.04 -18.06
CA TYR A 107 12.54 -1.63 -18.23
C TYR A 107 13.23 -1.00 -19.44
N ASN A 108 14.38 -0.37 -19.22
CA ASN A 108 15.15 0.29 -20.30
C ASN A 108 14.31 1.25 -21.16
N GLU A 109 13.49 2.08 -20.50
CA GLU A 109 12.54 3.02 -21.14
C GLU A 109 11.38 2.37 -21.91
N ASP A 110 11.34 1.03 -22.00
CA ASP A 110 10.21 0.28 -22.56
C ASP A 110 9.17 -0.04 -21.49
N LEU A 111 7.90 -0.03 -21.91
CA LEU A 111 6.75 -0.36 -21.07
C LEU A 111 6.31 -1.80 -21.33
N ILE A 112 6.20 -2.58 -20.26
CA ILE A 112 5.73 -3.96 -20.28
C ILE A 112 4.46 -4.04 -19.41
N ASP A 113 3.35 -4.49 -19.99
CA ASP A 113 2.07 -4.71 -19.29
C ASP A 113 1.95 -6.19 -18.90
N PHE A 114 1.55 -6.46 -17.65
CA PHE A 114 1.44 -7.81 -17.07
C PHE A 114 0.01 -8.19 -16.66
#